data_AF-A0A6V7Y5H4-F1
#
_entry.id   AF-A0A6V7Y5H4-F1
#
_cell.length_a   1.000
_cell.length_b   1.000
_cell.length_c   1.000
_cell.angle_alpha   90.00
_cell.angle_beta   90.00
_cell.angle_gamma   90.00
#
_symmetry.space_group_name_H-M   'P 1'
#
loop_
_entity.id
_entity.type
_entity.pdbx_description
1 polymer ?
#
loop_
_entity_poly.entity_id
_entity_poly.type
_entity_poly.pdbx_seq_one_letter_code
_entity_poly.pdbx_strand_id
1 'polypeptide(L)'
;MVKNTDDEEQIFEDHTVGAMGILSTLETILGLLEDHPEIIFKVEPVVRNCILTIFDCYSENFFEEALSLIHTLIAVRISPEMWQIYDLVFKAFNEEGATFFADCMPVLHAFLTVGSEVFLSSQEKNSNVVINV
;
A
#
# COMPACT_ATOMS: atom_id res chain seq x y z
N MET A 1 3.47 1.63 -43.14
CA MET A 1 3.30 0.71 -41.99
C MET A 1 3.45 1.56 -40.74
N VAL A 2 2.38 2.29 -40.38
CA VAL A 2 2.33 3.27 -39.27
C VAL A 2 0.96 3.10 -38.62
N LYS A 3 0.72 1.94 -38.01
CA LYS A 3 -0.60 1.60 -37.44
C LYS A 3 -0.56 0.56 -36.31
N ASN A 4 0.58 0.39 -35.64
CA ASN A 4 0.68 -0.61 -34.56
C ASN A 4 0.97 0.03 -33.20
N THR A 5 1.77 1.10 -33.15
CA THR A 5 2.18 1.68 -31.86
C THR A 5 1.04 2.39 -31.12
N ASP A 6 0.25 3.20 -31.83
CA ASP A 6 -0.87 3.95 -31.22
C ASP A 6 -1.98 3.01 -30.69
N ASP A 7 -2.23 1.90 -31.39
CA ASP A 7 -3.21 0.90 -30.98
C ASP A 7 -2.70 0.09 -29.76
N GLU A 8 -1.40 -0.18 -29.67
CA GLU A 8 -0.77 -0.86 -28.52
C GLU A 8 -0.74 0.01 -27.26
N GLU A 9 -0.45 1.31 -27.39
CA GLU A 9 -0.51 2.27 -26.27
C GLU A 9 -1.94 2.41 -25.74
N GLN A 10 -2.94 2.51 -26.63
CA GLN A 10 -4.34 2.60 -26.22
C GLN A 10 -4.81 1.33 -25.50
N ILE A 11 -4.41 0.14 -25.95
CA ILE A 11 -4.73 -1.13 -25.26
C ILE A 11 -4.09 -1.17 -23.86
N PHE A 12 -2.85 -0.68 -23.72
CA PHE A 12 -2.18 -0.61 -22.43
C PHE A 12 -2.89 0.35 -21.46
N GLU A 13 -3.33 1.51 -21.93
CA GLU A 13 -4.13 2.45 -21.13
C GLU A 13 -5.46 1.83 -20.68
N ASP A 14 -6.20 1.20 -21.60
CA ASP A 14 -7.46 0.53 -21.28
C ASP A 14 -7.29 -0.58 -20.23
N HIS A 15 -6.20 -1.36 -20.33
CA HIS A 15 -5.86 -2.39 -19.34
C HIS A 15 -5.48 -1.79 -17.98
N THR A 16 -4.78 -0.66 -17.98
CA THR A 16 -4.41 0.07 -16.75
C THR A 16 -5.66 0.56 -16.04
N VAL A 17 -6.57 1.22 -16.76
CA VAL A 17 -7.87 1.68 -16.21
C VAL A 17 -8.69 0.51 -15.67
N GLY A 18 -8.72 -0.61 -16.41
CA GLY A 18 -9.40 -1.84 -15.97
C GLY A 18 -8.82 -2.39 -14.66
N ALA A 19 -7.49 -2.43 -14.53
CA ALA A 19 -6.81 -2.88 -13.32
C ALA A 19 -7.05 -1.95 -12.12
N MET A 20 -6.98 -0.62 -12.30
CA MET A 20 -7.32 0.36 -11.26
C MET A 20 -8.75 0.15 -10.74
N GLY A 21 -9.70 -0.11 -11.64
CA GLY A 21 -11.09 -0.43 -11.27
C GLY A 21 -11.23 -1.70 -10.42
N ILE A 22 -10.41 -2.73 -10.71
CA ILE A 22 -10.36 -3.95 -9.88
C ILE A 22 -9.82 -3.65 -8.49
N LEU A 23 -8.73 -2.87 -8.39
CA LEU A 23 -8.14 -2.49 -7.10
C LEU A 23 -9.12 -1.65 -6.26
N SER A 24 -9.82 -0.70 -6.86
CA SER A 24 -10.87 0.09 -6.20
C SER A 24 -12.04 -0.78 -5.72
N THR A 25 -12.38 -1.84 -6.46
CA THR A 25 -13.39 -2.81 -6.03
C THR A 25 -12.90 -3.61 -4.81
N LEU A 26 -11.62 -4.01 -4.77
CA LEU A 26 -11.03 -4.65 -3.59
C LEU A 26 -11.08 -3.74 -2.37
N GLU A 27 -10.77 -2.45 -2.54
CA GLU A 27 -10.86 -1.45 -1.47
C GLU A 27 -12.29 -1.34 -0.92
N THR A 28 -13.27 -1.25 -1.81
CA THR A 28 -14.69 -1.24 -1.44
C THR A 28 -15.07 -2.50 -0.64
N ILE A 29 -14.60 -3.68 -1.07
CA ILE A 29 -14.85 -4.93 -0.34
C ILE A 29 -14.21 -4.88 1.06
N LEU A 30 -12.98 -4.39 1.19
CA LEU A 30 -12.33 -4.25 2.49
C LEU A 30 -13.10 -3.30 3.41
N GLY A 31 -13.57 -2.16 2.90
CA GLY A 31 -14.39 -1.22 3.66
C GLY A 31 -15.71 -1.83 4.14
N LEU A 32 -16.35 -2.68 3.32
CA LEU A 32 -17.56 -3.41 3.73
C LEU A 32 -17.30 -4.47 4.81
N LEU A 33 -16.05 -4.88 4.98
CA LEU A 33 -15.63 -5.93 5.91
C LEU A 33 -14.93 -5.37 7.17
N GLU A 34 -14.87 -4.06 7.34
CA GLU A 34 -14.16 -3.41 8.46
C GLU A 34 -14.61 -3.92 9.84
N ASP A 35 -15.92 -4.18 10.01
CA ASP A 35 -16.52 -4.72 11.24
C ASP A 35 -16.39 -6.26 11.39
N HIS A 36 -15.71 -6.93 10.45
CA HIS A 36 -15.58 -8.40 10.37
C HIS A 36 -14.12 -8.85 10.35
N PRO A 37 -13.39 -8.72 11.48
CA PRO A 37 -11.94 -8.93 11.55
C PRO A 37 -11.51 -10.37 11.17
N GLU A 38 -12.35 -11.37 11.42
CA GLU A 38 -12.12 -12.76 11.02
C GLU A 38 -12.13 -12.98 9.50
N ILE A 39 -12.87 -12.14 8.77
CA ILE A 39 -12.93 -12.16 7.31
C ILE A 39 -11.75 -11.38 6.75
N ILE A 40 -11.47 -10.18 7.28
CA ILE A 40 -10.29 -9.39 6.92
C ILE A 40 -9.02 -10.22 7.05
N PHE A 41 -8.85 -10.98 8.14
CA PHE A 41 -7.70 -11.87 8.31
C PHE A 41 -7.51 -12.89 7.17
N LYS A 42 -8.59 -13.34 6.53
CA LYS A 42 -8.53 -14.27 5.39
C LYS A 42 -8.33 -13.58 4.05
N VAL A 43 -8.79 -12.34 3.92
CA VAL A 43 -8.71 -11.55 2.68
C VAL A 43 -7.36 -10.82 2.58
N GLU A 44 -6.82 -10.37 3.71
CA GLU A 44 -5.56 -9.62 3.80
C GLU A 44 -4.41 -10.29 3.03
N PRO A 45 -4.15 -11.63 3.13
CA PRO A 45 -3.05 -12.24 2.39
C PRO A 45 -3.19 -12.11 0.86
N VAL A 46 -4.42 -12.10 0.35
CA VAL A 46 -4.69 -11.95 -1.08
C VAL A 46 -4.39 -10.51 -1.51
N VAL A 47 -4.95 -9.54 -0.79
CA VAL A 47 -4.74 -8.12 -1.10
C VAL A 47 -3.27 -7.73 -0.92
N ARG A 48 -2.63 -8.22 0.14
CA ARG A 48 -1.20 -8.02 0.40
C ARG A 48 -0.34 -8.56 -0.75
N ASN A 49 -0.66 -9.71 -1.31
CA ASN A 49 0.07 -10.23 -2.48
C ASN A 49 -0.12 -9.34 -3.72
N CYS A 50 -1.30 -8.76 -3.93
CA CYS A 50 -1.51 -7.77 -4.99
C CYS A 50 -0.63 -6.54 -4.77
N ILE A 51 -0.59 -6.00 -3.56
CA ILE A 51 0.26 -4.87 -3.18
C ILE A 51 1.74 -5.20 -3.44
N LEU A 52 2.23 -6.34 -2.93
CA LEU A 52 3.61 -6.78 -3.14
C LEU A 52 3.96 -6.86 -4.63
N THR A 53 3.05 -7.42 -5.45
CA THR A 53 3.26 -7.52 -6.90
C THR A 53 3.40 -6.14 -7.56
N ILE A 54 2.61 -5.15 -7.14
CA ILE A 54 2.68 -3.78 -7.68
C ILE A 54 4.05 -3.15 -7.36
N PHE A 55 4.54 -3.29 -6.12
CA PHE A 55 5.85 -2.79 -5.72
C PHE A 55 7.00 -3.56 -6.39
N ASP A 56 6.90 -4.89 -6.52
CA ASP A 56 7.93 -5.73 -7.16
C ASP A 56 8.06 -5.47 -8.66
N CYS A 57 6.94 -5.21 -9.35
CA CYS A 57 6.93 -4.84 -10.76
C CYS A 57 7.28 -3.36 -11.01
N TYR A 58 7.37 -2.55 -9.95
CA TYR A 58 7.55 -1.10 -10.02
C TYR A 58 6.52 -0.43 -10.93
N SER A 59 5.26 -0.84 -10.79
CA SER A 59 4.17 -0.32 -11.62
C SER A 59 3.60 0.96 -11.02
N GLU A 60 4.29 2.09 -11.25
CA GLU A 60 3.96 3.42 -10.69
C GLU A 60 2.50 3.82 -10.89
N ASN A 61 1.90 3.45 -12.03
CA ASN A 61 0.49 3.72 -12.36
C ASN A 61 -0.53 3.16 -11.35
N PHE A 62 -0.12 2.24 -10.46
CA PHE A 62 -1.00 1.63 -9.45
C PHE A 62 -0.57 1.94 -8.01
N PHE A 63 0.40 2.83 -7.82
CA PHE A 63 0.93 3.12 -6.48
C PHE A 63 -0.11 3.81 -5.60
N GLU A 64 -0.94 4.69 -6.16
CA GLU A 64 -2.02 5.35 -5.43
C GLU A 64 -3.03 4.32 -4.90
N GLU A 65 -3.49 3.41 -5.76
CA GLU A 65 -4.41 2.32 -5.36
C GLU A 65 -3.77 1.37 -4.35
N ALA A 66 -2.49 1.04 -4.53
CA ALA A 66 -1.77 0.19 -3.60
C ALA A 66 -1.70 0.85 -2.20
N LEU A 67 -1.38 2.13 -2.13
CA LEU A 67 -1.37 2.89 -0.88
C LEU A 67 -2.76 2.96 -0.23
N SER A 68 -3.81 3.16 -1.02
CA SER A 68 -5.19 3.17 -0.52
C SER A 68 -5.60 1.82 0.10
N LEU A 69 -5.26 0.72 -0.56
CA LEU A 69 -5.46 -0.64 -0.04
C LEU A 69 -4.66 -0.87 1.24
N ILE A 70 -3.39 -0.44 1.28
CA ILE A 70 -2.56 -0.53 2.48
C ILE A 70 -3.21 0.23 3.64
N HIS A 71 -3.59 1.49 3.41
CA HIS A 71 -4.22 2.34 4.42
C HIS A 71 -5.46 1.65 5.01
N THR A 72 -6.33 1.12 4.15
CA THR A 72 -7.54 0.40 4.57
C THR A 72 -7.22 -0.82 5.43
N LEU A 73 -6.20 -1.60 5.08
CA LEU A 73 -5.80 -2.78 5.85
C LEU A 73 -5.20 -2.46 7.22
N ILE A 74 -4.53 -1.31 7.37
CA ILE A 74 -3.82 -0.94 8.61
C ILE A 74 -4.57 0.05 9.48
N ALA A 75 -5.72 0.57 9.03
CA ALA A 75 -6.46 1.65 9.68
C ALA A 75 -6.89 1.35 11.13
N VAL A 76 -7.20 0.08 11.44
CA VAL A 76 -7.68 -0.33 12.77
C VAL A 76 -6.65 -1.16 13.53
N ARG A 77 -5.94 -2.04 12.84
CA ARG A 77 -4.91 -2.92 13.42
C ARG A 77 -3.89 -3.29 12.36
N ILE A 78 -2.63 -3.36 12.76
CA ILE A 78 -1.53 -3.77 11.87
C ILE A 78 -1.17 -5.22 12.16
N SER A 79 -1.27 -6.10 11.17
CA SER A 79 -0.77 -7.47 11.26
C SER A 79 0.77 -7.49 11.23
N PRO A 80 1.43 -8.50 11.84
CA PRO A 80 2.88 -8.69 11.73
C PRO A 80 3.40 -8.68 10.29
N GLU A 81 2.61 -9.21 9.36
CA GLU A 81 2.94 -9.30 7.94
C GLU A 81 2.86 -7.94 7.24
N MET A 82 1.91 -7.08 7.62
CA MET A 82 1.79 -5.73 7.06
C MET A 82 2.95 -4.81 7.44
N TRP A 83 3.68 -5.09 8.53
CA TRP A 83 4.91 -4.37 8.84
C TRP A 83 6.00 -4.54 7.78
N GLN A 84 6.02 -5.64 7.02
CA GLN A 84 6.97 -5.80 5.91
C GLN A 84 6.65 -4.83 4.76
N ILE A 85 5.38 -4.39 4.65
CA ILE A 85 4.96 -3.41 3.65
C ILE A 85 5.43 -2.01 4.02
N TYR A 86 5.59 -1.70 5.31
CA TYR A 86 6.15 -0.42 5.75
C TYR A 86 7.52 -0.13 5.12
N ASP A 87 8.41 -1.12 5.12
CA ASP A 87 9.76 -0.97 4.55
C ASP A 87 9.70 -0.70 3.04
N LEU A 88 8.75 -1.33 2.32
CA LEU A 88 8.52 -1.11 0.89
C LEU A 88 8.00 0.29 0.60
N VAL A 89 7.00 0.75 1.36
CA VAL A 89 6.44 2.11 1.24
C VAL A 89 7.51 3.14 1.54
N PHE A 90 8.31 2.93 2.58
CA PHE A 90 9.39 3.85 2.93
C PHE A 90 10.50 3.88 1.86
N LYS A 91 10.83 2.73 1.27
CA LYS A 91 11.78 2.66 0.15
C LYS A 91 11.26 3.44 -1.05
N ALA A 92 10.03 3.18 -1.49
CA ALA A 92 9.41 3.88 -2.62
C ALA A 92 9.31 5.40 -2.36
N PHE A 93 9.01 5.81 -1.12
CA PHE A 93 9.05 7.22 -0.70
C PHE A 93 10.42 7.88 -0.89
N ASN A 94 11.51 7.20 -0.56
CA ASN A 94 12.84 7.75 -0.77
C ASN A 94 13.26 7.83 -2.24
N GLU A 95 12.69 6.98 -3.10
CA GLU A 95 12.98 6.93 -4.54
C GLU A 95 12.17 7.97 -5.32
N GLU A 96 10.86 8.07 -5.09
CA GLU A 96 9.93 8.97 -5.78
C GLU A 96 9.90 10.39 -5.18
N GLY A 97 10.25 10.54 -3.91
CA GLY A 97 10.36 11.82 -3.23
C GLY A 97 9.01 12.55 -3.06
N ALA A 98 8.99 13.84 -3.41
CA ALA A 98 7.92 14.76 -3.02
C ALA A 98 6.57 14.52 -3.75
N THR A 99 6.58 13.94 -4.94
CA THR A 99 5.36 13.63 -5.72
C THR A 99 4.55 12.53 -5.05
N PHE A 100 5.23 11.54 -4.48
CA PHE A 100 4.62 10.40 -3.79
C PHE A 100 4.29 10.70 -2.31
N PHE A 101 4.78 11.82 -1.77
CA PHE A 101 4.59 12.20 -0.37
C PHE A 101 3.12 12.37 0.01
N ALA A 102 2.33 13.03 -0.83
CA ALA A 102 0.93 13.36 -0.53
C ALA A 102 0.11 12.08 -0.30
N ASP A 103 0.31 11.07 -1.14
CA ASP A 103 -0.42 9.81 -1.09
C ASP A 103 0.15 8.85 -0.04
N CYS A 104 1.46 8.91 0.21
CA CYS A 104 2.13 8.10 1.25
C CYS A 104 1.82 8.55 2.67
N MET A 105 1.63 9.85 2.90
CA MET A 105 1.56 10.40 4.24
C MET A 105 0.44 9.77 5.09
N PRO A 106 -0.79 9.53 4.58
CA PRO A 106 -1.84 8.82 5.32
C PRO A 106 -1.39 7.42 5.77
N VAL A 107 -0.72 6.66 4.90
CA VAL A 107 -0.23 5.31 5.19
C VAL A 107 0.85 5.34 6.27
N LEU A 108 1.85 6.20 6.12
CA LEU A 108 2.93 6.34 7.09
C LEU A 108 2.40 6.80 8.46
N HIS A 109 1.45 7.74 8.47
CA HIS A 109 0.79 8.18 9.69
C HIS A 109 0.01 7.05 10.36
N ALA A 110 -0.73 6.23 9.61
CA ALA A 110 -1.45 5.08 10.14
C ALA A 110 -0.51 4.04 10.77
N PHE A 111 0.62 3.73 10.11
CA PHE A 111 1.65 2.85 10.69
C PHE A 111 2.16 3.36 12.04
N LEU A 112 2.42 4.65 12.17
CA LEU A 112 2.95 5.25 13.41
C LEU A 112 1.90 5.36 14.53
N THR A 113 0.65 5.67 14.18
CA THR A 113 -0.42 5.90 15.15
C THR A 113 -1.06 4.61 15.64
N VAL A 114 -1.44 3.71 14.72
CA VAL A 114 -2.06 2.41 15.03
C VAL A 114 -1.01 1.43 15.53
N GLY A 115 0.19 1.47 14.97
CA GLY A 115 1.31 0.62 15.35
C GLY A 115 2.08 1.10 16.58
N SER A 116 1.64 2.16 17.26
CA SER A 116 2.39 2.84 18.32
C SER A 116 2.89 1.89 19.43
N GLU A 117 2.11 0.90 19.87
CA GLU A 117 2.57 -0.08 20.86
C GLU A 117 3.71 -0.99 20.36
N VAL A 118 3.66 -1.41 19.09
CA VAL A 118 4.71 -2.22 18.44
C VAL A 118 5.94 -1.36 18.14
N PHE A 119 5.73 -0.12 17.72
CA PHE A 119 6.79 0.85 17.46
C PHE A 119 7.56 1.19 18.75
N LEU A 120 6.85 1.45 19.85
CA LEU A 120 7.43 1.75 21.16
C LEU A 120 8.14 0.53 21.78
N SER A 121 7.57 -0.67 21.65
CA SER A 121 8.23 -1.91 22.11
C SER A 121 9.45 -2.30 21.25
N SER A 122 9.47 -1.91 19.97
CA SER A 122 10.66 -2.01 19.11
C SER A 122 11.74 -0.98 19.48
N GLN A 123 11.36 0.16 20.05
CA GLN A 123 12.27 1.18 20.60
C GLN A 123 13.01 0.69 21.85
N GLU A 124 12.38 -0.13 22.71
CA GLU A 124 13.08 -0.77 23.83
C GLU A 124 14.16 -1.79 23.37
N LYS A 125 14.04 -2.34 22.15
CA LYS A 125 15.09 -3.18 21.55
C LYS A 125 16.13 -2.40 20.75
N ASN A 126 15.83 -1.17 20.34
CA ASN A 126 16.75 -0.27 19.63
C ASN A 126 16.99 1.00 20.45
N SER A 127 17.73 0.89 21.57
CA SER A 127 18.21 2.03 22.38
C SER A 127 19.16 3.00 21.67
N ASN A 128 19.17 3.07 20.33
CA ASN A 128 19.98 4.00 19.54
C ASN A 128 19.17 4.88 18.58
N VAL A 129 17.84 4.79 18.52
CA VAL A 129 17.03 5.75 17.76
C VAL A 129 16.57 6.86 18.69
N VAL A 130 17.49 7.79 18.94
CA VAL A 130 17.20 9.09 19.54
C VAL A 130 16.35 9.86 18.52
N ILE A 131 15.03 9.79 18.64
CA ILE A 131 14.15 10.76 17.97
C ILE A 131 14.26 12.04 18.78
N ASN A 132 15.16 12.92 18.33
CA ASN A 132 15.27 14.28 18.84
C ASN A 132 14.18 15.10 18.13
N VAL A 133 13.04 15.29 18.79
CA VAL A 133 12.04 16.33 18.48
C VAL A 133 11.90 17.19 19.73
#